data_AF-A0A2A3EJU4-F1
#
_entry.id   AF-A0A2A3EJU4-F1
#
_cell.length_a   1.000
_cell.length_b   1.000
_cell.length_c   1.000
_cell.angle_alpha   90.00
_cell.angle_beta   90.00
_cell.angle_gamma   90.00
#
_symmetry.space_group_name_H-M   'P 1'
#
loop_
_entity.id
_entity.type
_entity.pdbx_description
1 polymer ?
#
loop_
_entity_poly.entity_id
_entity_poly.type
_entity_poly.pdbx_seq_one_letter_code
_entity_poly.pdbx_strand_id
1 'polypeptide(L)'
;MPQLLYEAVQLIYQELTSVYKQSEIDWKMIHDAGCTRDDTDLPHHVTKPNDLDRLISGTFRSFLAALPAPPTIVTIARSSQDEYCPSENVDQIQVGVLEELRQHLGDIDVQLAYLKEETH
;
A
#
# COMPACT_ATOMS: atom_id res chain seq x y z
N MET A 1 2.26 -0.70 -30.77
CA MET A 1 2.33 -0.32 -29.34
C MET A 1 3.77 -0.34 -28.81
N PRO A 2 4.54 -1.45 -28.84
CA PRO A 2 5.92 -1.45 -28.31
C PRO A 2 6.95 -0.67 -29.16
N GLN A 3 6.78 -0.59 -30.49
CA GLN A 3 7.66 0.20 -31.36
C GLN A 3 7.67 1.71 -31.05
N LEU A 4 6.50 2.29 -30.77
CA LEU A 4 6.35 3.72 -30.48
C LEU A 4 7.03 4.12 -29.16
N LEU A 5 7.01 3.22 -28.17
CA LEU A 5 7.70 3.44 -26.89
C LEU A 5 9.22 3.45 -27.07
N TYR A 6 9.74 2.53 -27.89
CA TYR A 6 11.17 2.46 -28.18
C TYR A 6 11.66 3.70 -28.94
N GLU A 7 10.89 4.18 -29.92
CA GLU A 7 11.21 5.41 -30.66
C GLU A 7 11.25 6.64 -29.75
N ALA A 8 10.28 6.79 -28.83
CA ALA A 8 10.25 7.90 -27.88
C ALA A 8 11.45 7.90 -26.93
N VAL A 9 11.83 6.73 -26.39
CA VAL A 9 13.01 6.58 -25.53
C VAL A 9 14.29 6.89 -26.31
N GLN A 10 14.37 6.45 -27.58
CA GLN A 10 15.51 6.72 -28.44
C GLN A 10 15.66 8.22 -28.75
N LEU A 11 14.56 8.95 -28.94
CA LEU A 11 14.58 10.41 -29.13
C LEU A 11 15.10 11.13 -27.88
N ILE A 12 14.60 10.79 -26.69
CA ILE A 12 15.08 11.37 -25.43
C ILE A 12 16.58 11.10 -25.23
N TYR A 13 17.03 9.88 -25.54
CA TYR A 13 18.44 9.52 -25.49
C TYR A 13 19.29 10.39 -26.43
N GLN A 14 18.84 10.58 -27.67
CA GLN A 14 19.53 11.42 -28.66
C GLN A 14 19.56 12.89 -28.24
N GLU A 15 18.47 13.45 -27.71
CA GLU A 15 18.43 14.82 -27.22
C GLU A 15 19.40 15.03 -26.05
N LEU A 16 19.40 14.14 -25.06
CA LEU A 16 20.30 14.24 -23.90
C LEU A 16 21.77 14.16 -24.30
N THR A 17 22.11 13.20 -25.16
CA THR A 17 23.49 12.98 -25.63
C THR A 17 23.96 14.04 -26.64
N SER A 18 23.05 14.84 -27.20
CA SER A 18 23.40 16.01 -28.02
C SER A 18 23.88 17.20 -27.18
N VAL A 19 23.47 17.28 -25.90
CA VAL A 19 23.77 18.40 -25.00
C VAL A 19 24.82 18.03 -23.96
N TYR A 20 24.77 16.81 -23.43
CA TYR A 20 25.64 16.32 -22.36
C TYR A 20 26.52 15.17 -22.83
N LYS A 21 27.76 15.09 -22.33
CA LYS A 21 28.58 13.90 -22.56
C LYS A 21 27.99 12.73 -21.77
N GLN A 22 28.16 11.52 -22.29
CA GLN A 22 27.67 10.30 -21.63
C GLN A 22 28.14 10.15 -20.18
N SER A 23 29.34 10.63 -19.85
CA SER A 23 29.92 10.61 -18.51
C SER A 23 29.31 11.61 -17.53
N GLU A 24 28.58 12.62 -18.03
CA GLU A 24 27.93 13.67 -17.25
C GLU A 24 26.46 13.34 -16.97
N ILE A 25 25.92 12.30 -17.61
CA ILE A 25 24.53 11.87 -17.47
C ILE A 25 24.41 10.85 -16.33
N ASP A 26 23.66 11.21 -15.29
CA ASP A 26 23.22 10.27 -14.26
C ASP A 26 21.93 9.56 -14.71
N TRP A 27 22.10 8.36 -15.26
CA TRP A 27 20.98 7.54 -15.72
C TRP A 27 20.05 7.08 -14.59
N LYS A 28 20.55 6.98 -13.35
CA LYS A 28 19.73 6.63 -12.19
C LYS A 28 18.81 7.80 -11.83
N MET A 29 19.33 9.03 -11.83
CA MET A 29 18.51 10.22 -11.61
C MET A 29 17.42 10.37 -12.67
N ILE A 30 17.73 10.11 -13.94
CA ILE A 30 16.74 10.13 -15.03
C ILE A 30 15.67 9.06 -14.84
N HIS A 31 16.07 7.84 -14.49
CA HIS A 31 15.15 6.75 -14.17
C HIS A 31 14.21 7.14 -13.01
N ASP A 32 14.77 7.64 -11.92
CA ASP A 32 14.00 8.01 -10.72
C ASP A 32 13.01 9.15 -11.02
N ALA A 33 13.40 10.15 -11.83
CA ALA A 33 12.50 11.20 -12.29
C ALA A 33 11.37 10.64 -13.18
N GLY A 34 11.66 9.65 -14.03
CA GLY A 34 10.67 8.95 -14.84
C GLY A 34 9.65 8.16 -14.01
N CYS A 35 10.08 7.57 -12.89
CA CYS A 35 9.19 6.88 -11.95
C CYS A 35 8.21 7.81 -11.23
N THR A 36 8.47 9.13 -11.22
CA THR A 36 7.54 10.13 -10.65
C THR A 36 6.61 10.74 -11.70
N ARG A 37 6.75 10.32 -12.97
CA ARG A 37 5.96 10.84 -14.09
C ARG A 37 4.68 10.02 -14.28
N ASP A 38 3.90 9.93 -13.22
CA ASP A 38 2.55 9.40 -13.28
C ASP A 38 1.62 10.55 -13.68
N ASP A 39 1.46 10.78 -14.99
CA ASP A 39 0.63 11.88 -15.54
C ASP A 39 -0.89 11.63 -15.36
N THR A 40 -1.27 10.55 -14.67
CA THR A 40 -2.65 10.18 -14.36
C THR A 40 -2.79 10.01 -12.87
N ASP A 41 -3.67 10.80 -12.25
CA ASP A 41 -4.08 10.55 -10.87
C ASP A 41 -4.52 9.09 -10.74
N LEU A 42 -4.03 8.39 -9.70
CA LEU A 42 -4.55 7.08 -9.35
C LEU A 42 -6.08 7.21 -9.20
N PRO A 43 -6.87 6.28 -9.77
CA PRO A 43 -8.32 6.36 -9.64
C PRO A 43 -8.68 6.37 -8.15
N HIS A 44 -9.25 7.49 -7.69
CA HIS A 44 -9.68 7.64 -6.31
C HIS A 44 -10.92 6.76 -6.09
N HIS A 45 -10.69 5.54 -5.59
CA HIS A 45 -11.74 4.60 -5.27
C HIS A 45 -11.86 4.41 -3.76
N VAL A 46 -12.88 5.01 -3.18
CA VAL A 46 -13.25 4.77 -1.78
C VAL A 46 -14.10 3.50 -1.71
N THR A 47 -13.65 2.55 -0.88
CA THR A 47 -14.39 1.30 -0.63
C THR A 47 -15.72 1.61 0.04
N LYS A 48 -16.81 1.06 -0.50
CA LYS A 48 -18.15 1.25 0.08
C LYS A 48 -18.25 0.49 1.41
N PRO A 49 -19.08 0.95 2.38
CA PRO A 49 -19.22 0.28 3.68
C PRO A 49 -19.55 -1.22 3.57
N ASN A 50 -20.50 -1.60 2.72
CA ASN A 50 -20.86 -3.02 2.52
C ASN A 50 -19.70 -3.86 1.95
N ASP A 51 -18.85 -3.27 1.12
CA ASP A 51 -17.67 -3.95 0.58
C ASP A 51 -16.60 -4.10 1.67
N LEU A 52 -16.47 -3.12 2.57
CA LEU A 52 -15.58 -3.20 3.71
C LEU A 52 -15.98 -4.34 4.65
N ASP A 53 -17.28 -4.45 4.98
CA ASP A 53 -17.81 -5.53 5.80
C ASP A 53 -17.58 -6.90 5.13
N ARG A 54 -17.78 -6.99 3.80
CA ARG A 54 -17.49 -8.19 3.02
C ARG A 54 -16.01 -8.56 3.04
N LEU A 55 -15.11 -7.57 3.00
CA LEU A 55 -13.66 -7.79 3.08
C LEU A 55 -13.26 -8.30 4.46
N ILE A 56 -13.78 -7.71 5.53
CA ILE A 56 -13.47 -8.10 6.91
C ILE A 56 -14.14 -9.44 7.26
N SER A 57 -15.47 -9.48 7.32
CA SER A 57 -16.19 -10.66 7.82
C SER A 57 -16.32 -11.80 6.81
N GLY A 58 -16.09 -11.53 5.52
CA GLY A 58 -16.04 -12.56 4.49
C GLY A 58 -14.62 -13.02 4.19
N THR A 59 -13.82 -12.12 3.62
CA THR A 59 -12.52 -12.47 3.03
C THR A 59 -11.47 -12.73 4.11
N PHE A 60 -11.29 -11.80 5.04
CA PHE A 60 -10.30 -11.93 6.12
C PHE A 60 -10.64 -13.10 7.05
N ARG A 61 -11.92 -13.27 7.41
CA ARG A 61 -12.38 -14.46 8.13
C ARG A 61 -12.03 -15.78 7.42
N SER A 62 -12.29 -15.85 6.11
CA SER A 62 -11.97 -17.05 5.33
C SER A 62 -10.47 -17.30 5.24
N PHE A 63 -9.68 -16.23 5.16
CA PHE A 63 -8.22 -16.30 5.21
C PHE A 63 -7.72 -16.86 6.55
N LEU A 64 -8.25 -16.38 7.68
CA LEU A 64 -7.92 -16.92 9.01
C LEU A 64 -8.22 -18.42 9.09
N ALA A 65 -9.40 -18.83 8.61
CA ALA A 65 -9.80 -20.25 8.59
C ALA A 65 -8.95 -21.14 7.67
N ALA A 66 -8.25 -20.56 6.70
CA ALA A 66 -7.37 -21.28 5.79
C ALA A 66 -5.94 -21.43 6.33
N LEU A 67 -5.59 -20.78 7.45
CA LEU A 67 -4.26 -20.91 8.04
C LEU A 67 -4.06 -22.35 8.57
N PRO A 68 -2.90 -22.96 8.30
CA PRO A 68 -2.63 -24.35 8.70
C PRO A 68 -2.54 -24.53 10.22
N ALA A 69 -2.28 -23.44 10.95
CA ALA A 69 -2.28 -23.38 12.41
C ALA A 69 -2.58 -21.94 12.88
N PRO A 70 -3.07 -21.76 14.11
CA PRO A 70 -3.27 -20.43 14.69
C PRO A 70 -1.94 -19.66 14.78
N PRO A 71 -1.87 -18.40 14.33
CA PRO A 71 -0.68 -17.57 14.50
C PRO A 71 -0.43 -17.27 15.98
N THR A 72 0.83 -17.27 16.39
CA THR A 72 1.22 -16.89 17.76
C THR A 72 1.20 -15.37 17.96
N ILE A 73 1.52 -14.60 16.92
CA ILE A 73 1.58 -13.13 16.94
C ILE A 73 0.96 -12.62 15.64
N VAL A 74 0.14 -11.59 15.75
CA VAL A 74 -0.42 -10.85 14.61
C VAL A 74 -0.06 -9.38 14.79
N THR A 75 0.63 -8.80 13.81
CA THR A 75 0.98 -7.38 13.78
C THR A 75 0.19 -6.69 12.68
N ILE A 76 -0.50 -5.60 13.03
CA ILE A 76 -1.31 -4.82 12.09
C ILE A 76 -0.85 -3.37 12.18
N ALA A 77 -0.52 -2.76 11.05
CA ALA A 77 -0.29 -1.33 10.97
C ALA A 77 -1.64 -0.60 10.94
N ARG A 78 -1.81 0.41 11.81
CA ARG A 78 -2.97 1.29 11.77
C ARG A 78 -2.70 2.39 10.75
N SER A 79 -3.33 2.28 9.58
CA SER A 79 -3.26 3.25 8.47
C SER A 79 -3.96 4.59 8.79
N SER A 80 -3.64 5.21 9.92
CA SER A 80 -4.31 6.46 10.37
C SER A 80 -3.68 7.75 9.84
N GLN A 81 -2.50 7.67 9.24
CA GLN A 81 -1.72 8.82 8.78
C GLN A 81 -1.23 8.66 7.34
N ASP A 82 -1.73 7.67 6.61
CA ASP A 82 -1.45 7.53 5.18
C ASP A 82 -2.53 8.19 4.33
N GLU A 83 -2.20 8.46 3.06
CA GLU A 83 -3.12 9.09 2.10
C GLU A 83 -4.10 8.10 1.46
N TYR A 84 -4.08 6.83 1.89
CA TYR A 84 -4.83 5.74 1.25
C TYR A 84 -6.06 5.29 2.05
N CYS A 85 -6.01 5.34 3.38
CA CYS A 85 -7.11 4.93 4.25
C CYS A 85 -7.92 6.14 4.72
N PRO A 86 -9.23 6.24 4.36
CA PRO A 86 -10.07 7.30 4.87
C PRO A 86 -10.14 7.26 6.40
N SER A 87 -9.89 8.40 7.04
CA SER A 87 -9.79 8.54 8.50
C SER A 87 -11.03 8.01 9.25
N GLU A 88 -12.20 8.18 8.65
CA GLU A 88 -13.50 7.75 9.15
C GLU A 88 -13.68 6.22 9.14
N ASN A 89 -12.92 5.50 8.31
CA ASN A 89 -12.98 4.04 8.22
C ASN A 89 -11.98 3.35 9.14
N VAL A 90 -10.93 4.04 9.60
CA VAL A 90 -9.83 3.45 10.39
C VAL A 90 -10.35 2.68 11.61
N ASP A 91 -11.24 3.31 12.38
CA ASP A 91 -11.75 2.70 13.60
C ASP A 91 -12.69 1.52 13.32
N GLN A 92 -13.56 1.63 12.30
CA GLN A 92 -14.41 0.52 11.86
C GLN A 92 -13.56 -0.69 11.44
N ILE A 93 -12.51 -0.47 10.64
CA ILE A 93 -11.60 -1.52 10.19
C ILE A 93 -10.92 -2.18 11.38
N GLN A 94 -10.36 -1.37 12.28
CA GLN A 94 -9.67 -1.87 13.46
C GLN A 94 -10.59 -2.73 14.34
N VAL A 95 -11.82 -2.26 14.62
CA VAL A 95 -12.79 -3.00 15.42
C VAL A 95 -13.15 -4.32 14.74
N GLY A 96 -13.54 -4.29 13.45
CA GLY A 96 -13.95 -5.49 12.73
C GLY A 96 -12.83 -6.53 12.63
N VAL A 97 -11.60 -6.12 12.34
CA VAL A 97 -10.44 -7.04 12.29
C VAL A 97 -10.17 -7.67 13.65
N LEU A 98 -10.24 -6.89 14.74
CA LEU A 98 -10.06 -7.43 16.10
C LEU A 98 -11.19 -8.39 16.49
N GLU A 99 -12.43 -8.14 16.06
CA GLU A 99 -13.55 -9.05 16.29
C GLU A 99 -13.36 -10.39 15.57
N GLU A 100 -12.99 -10.39 14.28
CA GLU A 100 -12.72 -11.62 13.53
C GLU A 100 -11.54 -12.41 14.14
N LEU A 101 -10.49 -11.71 14.59
CA LEU A 101 -9.36 -12.35 15.29
C LEU A 101 -9.80 -13.00 16.61
N ARG A 102 -10.60 -12.32 17.43
CA ARG A 102 -11.14 -12.89 18.67
C ARG A 102 -12.05 -14.09 18.40
N GLN A 103 -12.90 -14.00 17.38
CA GLN A 103 -13.79 -15.10 17.01
C GLN A 103 -13.01 -16.34 16.56
N HIS A 104 -11.89 -16.16 15.87
CA HIS A 104 -11.12 -17.28 15.33
C HIS A 104 -10.06 -17.84 16.30
N LEU A 105 -9.37 -16.97 17.04
CA LEU A 105 -8.25 -17.34 17.91
C LEU A 105 -8.65 -17.46 19.39
N GLY A 106 -9.83 -16.99 19.77
CA GLY A 106 -10.30 -16.98 21.15
C GLY A 106 -9.84 -15.74 21.92
N ASP A 107 -9.40 -15.95 23.16
CA ASP A 107 -8.89 -14.87 24.00
C ASP A 107 -7.49 -14.44 23.51
N ILE A 108 -7.38 -13.18 23.08
CA ILE A 108 -6.14 -12.61 22.54
C ILE A 108 -5.72 -11.40 23.36
N ASP A 109 -4.43 -11.30 23.65
CA ASP A 109 -3.84 -10.09 24.22
C ASP A 109 -3.69 -9.03 23.12
N VAL A 110 -4.28 -7.85 23.33
CA VAL A 110 -4.27 -6.77 22.33
C VAL A 110 -3.44 -5.60 22.83
N GLN A 111 -2.36 -5.29 22.10
CA GLN A 111 -1.45 -4.18 22.40
C GLN A 111 -1.62 -3.05 21.38
N LEU A 112 -2.22 -1.94 21.79
CA LEU A 112 -2.40 -0.74 20.97
C LEU A 112 -1.16 0.16 21.08
N ALA A 113 -0.11 -0.19 20.34
CA ALA A 113 1.19 0.49 20.43
C ALA A 113 1.10 2.00 20.17
N TYR A 114 0.19 2.44 19.29
CA TYR A 114 -0.01 3.85 18.94
C TYR A 114 -0.57 4.73 20.08
N LEU A 115 -1.04 4.13 21.18
CA LEU A 115 -1.46 4.87 22.38
C LEU A 115 -0.32 5.09 23.37
N LYS A 116 0.81 4.40 23.20
CA LYS A 116 1.97 4.59 24.05
C LYS A 116 2.64 5.90 23.63
N GLU A 117 2.80 6.83 24.56
CA GLU A 117 3.61 8.03 24.31
C GLU A 117 5.03 7.58 23.96
N GLU A 118 5.56 8.07 22.83
CA GLU A 118 6.97 7.91 22.52
C GLU A 118 7.77 8.67 23.59
N THR A 119 8.29 7.92 24.55
CA THR A 119 9.25 8.43 25.53
C THR A 119 10.60 8.49 24.83
N HIS A 120 10.90 9.64 24.22
CA HIS A 120 12.24 10.01 23.75
C HIS A 120 13.07 10.60 24.91
#